data_AF-A0A934FV39-F1
#
_entry.id   AF-A0A934FV39-F1
#
_cell.length_a   1.000
_cell.length_b   1.000
_cell.length_c   1.000
_cell.angle_alpha   90.00
_cell.angle_beta   90.00
_cell.angle_gamma   90.00
#
_symmetry.space_group_name_H-M   'P 1'
#
loop_
_entity.id
_entity.type
_entity.pdbx_description
1 polymer ?
#
loop_
_entity_poly.entity_id
_entity_poly.type
_entity_poly.pdbx_seq_one_letter_code
_entity_poly.pdbx_strand_id
1 'polypeptide(L)'
;MPSCPSSKRRPGPIRSPRYSPHPGLGMEEKAKAKLKANTGRTLEQWVALARKAKIAKEAALRAWLADEHGIKSRIGYWIASMALAEEQLDYGDPESLVDALYSGERAALRALHERLVDEFLGLGDDVLVTSCKTMVPVYRKFVFAELKPARGGVEVQLALGATPAGKRLRKAKRMADDRITHAVLVDHEDAIDAELRNWLAAAYDAGAKRVERSADFEVPMELAAGLKRSKTAAKTWSECTPAMQRAFVTWISDARQEETRKKRVATSLERLAAGKKKTY
;
A
#
# COMPACT_ATOMS: atom_id res chain seq x y z
N MET A 1 30.56 58.35 19.42
CA MET A 1 29.51 57.35 19.17
C MET A 1 30.18 56.04 18.75
N PRO A 2 30.14 54.96 19.53
CA PRO A 2 30.54 53.65 19.04
C PRO A 2 29.32 52.86 18.56
N SER A 3 29.46 52.27 17.38
CA SER A 3 28.47 51.49 16.64
C SER A 3 28.22 50.12 17.29
N CYS A 4 26.94 49.73 17.30
CA CYS A 4 26.46 48.45 17.80
C CYS A 4 26.76 47.32 16.78
N PRO A 5 27.29 46.15 17.17
CA PRO A 5 27.52 45.06 16.23
C PRO A 5 26.22 44.30 15.95
N SER A 6 25.84 44.26 14.68
CA SER A 6 24.71 43.47 14.16
C SER A 6 24.91 41.98 14.43
N SER A 7 24.06 41.39 15.27
CA SER A 7 24.04 39.94 15.49
C SER A 7 23.44 39.25 14.27
N LYS A 8 24.27 38.59 13.46
CA LYS A 8 23.78 37.62 12.47
C LYS A 8 23.17 36.44 13.23
N ARG A 9 21.84 36.31 13.23
CA ARG A 9 21.15 35.11 13.71
C ARG A 9 21.72 33.91 12.94
N ARG A 10 22.28 32.93 13.64
CA ARG A 10 22.60 31.63 13.05
C ARG A 10 21.28 30.97 12.63
N PRO A 11 21.17 30.39 11.43
CA PRO A 11 20.05 29.53 11.10
C PRO A 11 20.05 28.39 12.12
N GLY A 12 18.89 28.15 12.76
CA GLY A 12 18.70 26.96 13.59
C GLY A 12 18.89 25.68 12.77
N PRO A 13 19.08 24.52 13.42
CA PRO A 13 19.22 23.26 12.70
C PRO A 13 18.00 23.06 11.79
N ILE A 14 18.25 22.83 10.50
CA ILE A 14 17.22 22.45 9.53
C ILE A 14 16.64 21.13 10.05
N ARG A 15 15.44 21.17 10.64
CA ARG A 15 14.70 19.96 10.95
C ARG A 15 14.50 19.23 9.63
N SER A 16 14.87 17.94 9.57
CA SER A 16 14.52 17.09 8.45
C SER A 16 13.02 17.24 8.14
N PRO A 17 12.63 17.26 6.86
CA PRO A 17 11.22 17.40 6.50
C PRO A 17 10.40 16.28 7.17
N ARG A 18 9.22 16.65 7.71
CA ARG A 18 8.33 15.74 8.46
C ARG A 18 7.87 14.56 7.60
N TYR A 19 7.62 14.83 6.33
CA TYR A 19 7.25 13.84 5.34
C TYR A 19 8.41 13.62 4.37
N SER A 20 8.69 12.35 4.11
CA SER A 20 9.62 11.90 3.10
C SER A 20 8.87 11.49 1.83
N PRO A 21 9.48 11.66 0.64
CA PRO A 21 8.90 11.14 -0.59
C PRO A 21 8.64 9.63 -0.51
N HIS A 22 7.62 9.17 -1.22
CA HIS A 22 7.19 7.77 -1.12
C HIS A 22 8.32 6.81 -1.56
N PRO A 23 8.67 5.75 -0.78
CA PRO A 23 9.77 4.84 -1.11
C PRO A 23 9.67 4.16 -2.49
N GLY A 24 8.46 4.08 -3.04
CA GLY A 24 8.20 3.60 -4.40
C GLY A 24 8.80 4.46 -5.51
N LEU A 25 9.08 5.74 -5.27
CA LEU A 25 9.65 6.65 -6.27
C LEU A 25 11.02 6.18 -6.76
N GLY A 26 11.89 5.69 -5.87
CA GLY A 26 13.19 5.16 -6.28
C GLY A 26 13.09 3.92 -7.19
N MET A 27 12.01 3.13 -7.05
CA MET A 27 11.71 2.04 -8.00
C MET A 27 11.14 2.59 -9.31
N GLU A 28 10.32 3.63 -9.23
CA GLU A 28 9.71 4.32 -10.37
C GLU A 28 10.76 4.98 -11.26
N GLU A 29 11.73 5.70 -10.68
CA GLU A 29 12.83 6.33 -11.41
C GLU A 29 13.68 5.30 -12.16
N LYS A 30 14.01 4.18 -11.52
CA LYS A 30 14.69 3.05 -12.17
C LYS A 30 13.86 2.48 -13.32
N ALA A 31 12.54 2.37 -13.14
CA ALA A 31 11.64 1.91 -14.19
C ALA A 31 11.54 2.91 -15.36
N LYS A 32 11.49 4.22 -15.07
CA LYS A 32 11.54 5.33 -16.07
C LYS A 32 12.84 5.29 -16.88
N ALA A 33 13.98 5.15 -16.20
CA ALA A 33 15.28 5.04 -16.86
C ALA A 33 15.35 3.82 -17.79
N LYS A 34 14.88 2.66 -17.32
CA LYS A 34 14.82 1.43 -18.13
C LYS A 34 13.85 1.53 -19.30
N LEU A 35 12.70 2.18 -19.11
CA LEU A 35 11.73 2.44 -20.18
C LEU A 35 12.38 3.26 -21.29
N LYS A 36 13.05 4.36 -20.94
CA LYS A 36 13.75 5.21 -21.90
C LYS A 36 14.84 4.45 -22.64
N ALA A 37 15.68 3.68 -21.92
CA ALA A 37 16.74 2.88 -22.53
C ALA A 37 16.19 1.83 -23.52
N ASN A 38 15.04 1.22 -23.21
CA ASN A 38 14.48 0.14 -24.03
C ASN A 38 13.59 0.62 -25.19
N THR A 39 13.01 1.82 -25.09
CA THR A 39 11.98 2.30 -26.03
C THR A 39 12.34 3.61 -26.73
N GLY A 40 13.45 4.26 -26.34
CA GLY A 40 13.90 5.55 -26.85
C GLY A 40 13.06 6.76 -26.40
N ARG A 41 11.96 6.54 -25.68
CA ARG A 41 11.05 7.59 -25.19
C ARG A 41 10.93 7.56 -23.68
N THR A 42 10.83 8.74 -23.08
CA THR A 42 10.50 8.92 -21.65
C THR A 42 9.06 8.51 -21.36
N LEU A 43 8.74 8.30 -20.08
CA LEU A 43 7.39 7.97 -19.65
C LEU A 43 6.42 9.11 -20.02
N GLU A 44 6.84 10.34 -19.83
CA GLU A 44 6.06 11.55 -20.09
C GLU A 44 5.75 11.68 -21.58
N GLN A 45 6.72 11.36 -22.45
CA GLN A 45 6.50 11.30 -23.89
C GLN A 45 5.52 10.20 -24.30
N TRP A 46 5.61 9.02 -23.67
CA TRP A 46 4.66 7.94 -23.90
C TRP A 46 3.24 8.29 -23.44
N VAL A 47 3.10 8.91 -22.26
CA VAL A 47 1.82 9.38 -21.74
C VAL A 47 1.23 10.45 -22.65
N ALA A 48 2.03 11.41 -23.12
CA ALA A 48 1.57 12.42 -24.06
C ALA A 48 1.10 11.80 -25.39
N LEU A 49 1.80 10.80 -25.91
CA LEU A 49 1.39 10.07 -27.11
C LEU A 49 0.08 9.30 -26.88
N ALA A 50 -0.04 8.61 -25.75
CA ALA A 50 -1.23 7.86 -25.37
C ALA A 50 -2.46 8.78 -25.22
N ARG A 51 -2.30 9.98 -24.63
CA ARG A 51 -3.36 11.00 -24.57
C ARG A 51 -3.80 11.48 -25.96
N LYS A 52 -2.86 11.64 -26.90
CA LYS A 52 -3.16 12.02 -28.29
C LYS A 52 -3.96 10.96 -29.06
N ALA A 53 -3.88 9.69 -28.67
CA ALA A 53 -4.68 8.63 -29.27
C ALA A 53 -6.18 8.76 -28.94
N LYS A 54 -6.56 9.55 -27.92
CA LYS A 54 -7.95 9.79 -27.50
C LYS A 54 -8.75 8.51 -27.20
N ILE A 55 -8.07 7.42 -26.82
CA ILE A 55 -8.71 6.15 -26.46
C ILE A 55 -9.08 6.21 -24.97
N ALA A 56 -10.37 6.32 -24.66
CA ALA A 56 -10.85 6.51 -23.29
C ALA A 56 -10.79 5.25 -22.41
N LYS A 57 -10.82 4.05 -23.00
CA LYS A 57 -10.83 2.79 -22.25
C LYS A 57 -9.42 2.27 -22.04
N GLU A 58 -9.03 2.04 -20.78
CA GLU A 58 -7.69 1.54 -20.42
C GLU A 58 -7.30 0.27 -21.18
N ALA A 59 -8.20 -0.71 -21.26
CA ALA A 59 -7.93 -1.96 -21.96
C ALA A 59 -7.66 -1.75 -23.46
N ALA A 60 -8.41 -0.85 -24.10
CA ALA A 60 -8.24 -0.52 -25.51
C ALA A 60 -6.93 0.27 -25.74
N LEU A 61 -6.59 1.21 -24.84
CA LEU A 61 -5.36 1.98 -24.93
C LEU A 61 -4.13 1.09 -24.71
N ARG A 62 -4.22 0.10 -23.83
CA ARG A 62 -3.17 -0.92 -23.64
C ARG A 62 -3.00 -1.82 -24.85
N ALA A 63 -4.08 -2.25 -25.49
CA ALA A 63 -4.03 -3.04 -26.71
C ALA A 63 -3.34 -2.23 -27.82
N TRP A 64 -3.76 -0.97 -28.01
CA TRP A 64 -3.13 -0.05 -28.94
C TRP A 64 -1.63 0.17 -28.67
N LEU A 65 -1.23 0.37 -27.41
CA LEU A 65 0.19 0.48 -27.03
C LEU A 65 0.99 -0.81 -27.35
N ALA A 66 0.37 -1.97 -27.21
CA ALA A 66 1.00 -3.25 -27.52
C ALA A 66 1.13 -3.47 -29.04
N ASP A 67 0.04 -3.23 -29.78
CA ASP A 67 -0.07 -3.56 -31.21
C ASP A 67 0.71 -2.56 -32.07
N GLU A 68 0.57 -1.25 -31.81
CA GLU A 68 1.19 -0.20 -32.63
C GLU A 68 2.62 0.14 -32.20
N HIS A 69 2.97 -0.14 -30.94
CA HIS A 69 4.21 0.36 -30.34
C HIS A 69 5.03 -0.72 -29.62
N GLY A 70 4.60 -1.98 -29.62
CA GLY A 70 5.32 -3.10 -29.00
C GLY A 70 5.46 -2.98 -27.47
N ILE A 71 4.67 -2.11 -26.82
CA ILE A 71 4.75 -1.86 -25.38
C ILE A 71 4.03 -2.98 -24.63
N LYS A 72 4.81 -3.80 -23.93
CA LYS A 72 4.31 -4.97 -23.20
C LYS A 72 3.44 -4.59 -21.99
N SER A 73 2.57 -5.54 -21.60
CA SER A 73 1.42 -5.33 -20.70
C SER A 73 1.68 -4.53 -19.41
N ARG A 74 2.77 -4.77 -18.66
CA ARG A 74 2.97 -4.06 -17.37
C ARG A 74 3.31 -2.58 -17.57
N ILE A 75 4.14 -2.27 -18.57
CA ILE A 75 4.51 -0.89 -18.92
C ILE A 75 3.34 -0.22 -19.64
N GLY A 76 2.66 -0.95 -20.52
CA GLY A 76 1.46 -0.45 -21.23
C GLY A 76 0.33 -0.10 -20.26
N TYR A 77 0.12 -0.92 -19.21
CA TYR A 77 -0.80 -0.60 -18.13
C TYR A 77 -0.43 0.70 -17.43
N TRP A 78 0.85 0.88 -17.09
CA TRP A 78 1.31 2.07 -16.38
C TRP A 78 1.11 3.34 -17.22
N ILE A 79 1.52 3.32 -18.49
CA ILE A 79 1.31 4.44 -19.42
C ILE A 79 -0.19 4.73 -19.59
N ALA A 80 -1.02 3.71 -19.80
CA ALA A 80 -2.45 3.88 -19.98
C ALA A 80 -3.12 4.46 -18.73
N SER A 81 -2.75 3.98 -17.54
CA SER A 81 -3.26 4.48 -16.26
C SER A 81 -2.90 5.96 -16.06
N MET A 82 -1.67 6.38 -16.37
CA MET A 82 -1.26 7.78 -16.27
C MET A 82 -1.88 8.69 -17.35
N ALA A 83 -2.07 8.16 -18.56
CA ALA A 83 -2.71 8.90 -19.65
C ALA A 83 -4.17 9.21 -19.35
N LEU A 84 -4.87 8.28 -18.69
CA LEU A 84 -6.30 8.36 -18.36
C LEU A 84 -6.57 8.91 -16.96
N ALA A 85 -5.55 9.13 -16.14
CA ALA A 85 -5.72 9.73 -14.82
C ALA A 85 -6.25 11.16 -14.95
N GLU A 86 -7.40 11.41 -14.32
CA GLU A 86 -8.02 12.75 -14.24
C GLU A 86 -7.17 13.73 -13.44
N GLU A 87 -6.42 13.21 -12.46
CA GLU A 87 -5.55 13.97 -11.58
C GLU A 87 -4.18 13.29 -11.51
N GLN A 88 -3.13 14.07 -11.70
CA GLN A 88 -1.75 13.60 -11.59
C GLN A 88 -1.23 13.86 -10.18
N LEU A 89 -1.03 12.79 -9.41
CA LEU A 89 -0.51 12.86 -8.06
C LEU A 89 1.01 12.94 -8.07
N ASP A 90 1.56 13.90 -7.34
CA ASP A 90 3.00 14.00 -7.13
C ASP A 90 3.38 13.37 -5.79
N TYR A 91 3.81 12.11 -5.82
CA TYR A 91 4.32 11.42 -4.63
C TYR A 91 5.71 11.93 -4.19
N GLY A 92 6.35 12.79 -5.00
CA GLY A 92 7.60 13.49 -4.68
C GLY A 92 7.39 14.72 -3.79
N ASP A 93 6.17 15.25 -3.75
CA ASP A 93 5.76 16.31 -2.84
C ASP A 93 4.72 15.77 -1.83
N PRO A 94 5.20 15.06 -0.80
CA PRO A 94 4.30 14.45 0.16
C PRO A 94 3.52 15.48 0.98
N GLU A 95 4.03 16.69 1.17
CA GLU A 95 3.36 17.75 1.94
C GLU A 95 2.06 18.16 1.25
N SER A 96 2.11 18.45 -0.06
CA SER A 96 0.92 18.78 -0.85
C SER A 96 -0.13 17.67 -0.85
N LEU A 97 0.28 16.40 -0.81
CA LEU A 97 -0.65 15.28 -0.69
C LEU A 97 -1.33 15.22 0.68
N VAL A 98 -0.63 15.58 1.77
CA VAL A 98 -1.25 15.69 3.10
C VAL A 98 -2.18 16.90 3.16
N ASP A 99 -1.80 18.03 2.57
CA ASP A 99 -2.67 19.22 2.45
C ASP A 99 -3.99 18.87 1.74
N ALA A 100 -3.91 18.16 0.62
CA ALA A 100 -5.08 17.69 -0.10
C ALA A 100 -5.94 16.74 0.75
N LEU A 101 -5.32 15.81 1.50
CA LEU A 101 -5.99 14.81 2.34
C LEU A 101 -6.82 15.46 3.46
N TYR A 102 -6.35 16.59 3.98
CA TYR A 102 -6.96 17.38 5.05
C TYR A 102 -7.60 18.68 4.55
N SER A 103 -8.03 18.75 3.29
CA SER A 103 -8.79 19.89 2.78
C SER A 103 -10.29 19.83 3.16
N GLY A 104 -11.00 20.96 3.01
CA GLY A 104 -12.45 21.04 3.21
C GLY A 104 -12.90 20.68 4.63
N GLU A 105 -13.91 19.82 4.75
CA GLU A 105 -14.49 19.39 6.03
C GLU A 105 -13.50 18.68 6.97
N ARG A 106 -12.34 18.26 6.46
CA ARG A 106 -11.30 17.55 7.22
C ARG A 106 -10.19 18.48 7.72
N ALA A 107 -10.21 19.76 7.37
CA ALA A 107 -9.16 20.72 7.74
C ALA A 107 -8.90 20.79 9.25
N ALA A 108 -9.96 20.71 10.06
CA ALA A 108 -9.84 20.72 11.51
C ALA A 108 -9.03 19.53 12.06
N LEU A 109 -8.97 18.41 11.33
CA LEU A 109 -8.22 17.21 11.74
C LEU A 109 -6.72 17.32 11.46
N ARG A 110 -6.27 18.34 10.72
CA ARG A 110 -4.85 18.46 10.35
C ARG A 110 -3.96 18.61 11.57
N ALA A 111 -4.34 19.42 12.54
CA ALA A 111 -3.54 19.60 13.76
C ALA A 111 -3.39 18.29 14.54
N LEU A 112 -4.47 17.52 14.69
CA LEU A 112 -4.44 16.20 15.36
C LEU A 112 -3.57 15.19 14.60
N HIS A 113 -3.62 15.21 13.26
CA HIS A 113 -2.74 14.41 12.42
C HIS A 113 -1.26 14.75 12.68
N GLU A 114 -0.91 16.03 12.70
CA GLU A 114 0.47 16.47 12.95
C GLU A 114 0.98 16.04 14.32
N ARG A 115 0.11 16.06 15.35
CA ARG A 115 0.47 15.53 16.68
C ARG A 115 0.76 14.04 16.65
N LEU A 116 -0.04 13.26 15.91
CA LEU A 116 0.21 11.83 15.73
C LEU A 116 1.50 11.56 14.94
N VAL A 117 1.80 12.37 13.92
CA VAL A 117 3.06 12.30 13.17
C VAL A 117 4.26 12.56 14.09
N ASP A 118 4.17 13.56 14.97
CA ASP A 118 5.22 13.85 15.95
C ASP A 118 5.44 12.65 16.91
N GLU A 119 4.39 11.96 17.35
CA GLU A 119 4.51 10.74 18.17
C GLU A 119 5.23 9.61 17.40
N PHE A 120 4.93 9.43 16.11
CA PHE A 120 5.61 8.41 15.29
C PHE A 120 7.08 8.74 15.04
N LEU A 121 7.39 9.98 14.67
CA LEU A 121 8.77 10.43 14.47
C LEU A 121 9.59 10.33 15.76
N GLY A 122 8.94 10.51 16.92
CA GLY A 122 9.56 10.33 18.23
C GLY A 122 9.95 8.89 18.60
N LEU A 123 9.49 7.88 17.85
CA LEU A 123 9.83 6.47 18.12
C LEU A 123 11.27 6.11 17.71
N GLY A 124 11.85 6.85 16.75
CA GLY A 124 13.24 6.67 16.33
C GLY A 124 13.60 7.37 15.02
N ASP A 125 14.89 7.61 14.82
CA ASP A 125 15.43 8.30 13.64
C ASP A 125 15.29 7.49 12.33
N ASP A 126 14.96 6.20 12.42
CA ASP A 126 14.72 5.31 11.30
C ASP A 126 13.24 5.22 10.88
N VAL A 127 12.40 6.09 11.44
CA VAL A 127 11.00 6.26 11.03
C VAL A 127 10.90 7.15 9.81
N LEU A 128 10.17 6.67 8.80
CA LEU A 128 9.86 7.41 7.59
C LEU A 128 8.34 7.56 7.47
N VAL A 129 7.86 8.79 7.57
CA VAL A 129 6.47 9.15 7.31
C VAL A 129 6.38 9.63 5.87
N THR A 130 5.46 9.08 5.08
CA THR A 130 5.19 9.52 3.70
C THR A 130 3.70 9.71 3.54
N SER A 131 3.27 10.30 2.43
CA SER A 131 1.86 10.38 2.06
C SER A 131 1.57 9.65 0.76
N CYS A 132 0.33 9.20 0.68
CA CYS A 132 -0.33 8.68 -0.52
C CYS A 132 -1.67 9.40 -0.68
N LYS A 133 -2.34 9.22 -1.82
CA LYS A 133 -3.64 9.87 -2.12
C LYS A 133 -4.66 9.81 -0.97
N THR A 134 -4.71 8.70 -0.24
CA THR A 134 -5.80 8.40 0.70
C THR A 134 -5.37 8.19 2.15
N MET A 135 -4.07 8.19 2.42
CA MET A 135 -3.49 7.83 3.71
C MET A 135 -2.05 8.31 3.81
N VAL A 136 -1.53 8.35 5.03
CA VAL A 136 -0.14 8.68 5.34
C VAL A 136 0.49 7.44 6.00
N PRO A 137 1.21 6.60 5.23
CA PRO A 137 1.86 5.43 5.78
C PRO A 137 3.15 5.79 6.53
N VAL A 138 3.42 5.03 7.58
CA VAL A 138 4.61 5.15 8.44
C VAL A 138 5.43 3.88 8.32
N TYR A 139 6.69 4.04 7.93
CA TYR A 139 7.64 2.98 7.69
C TYR A 139 8.75 3.01 8.72
N ARG A 140 9.27 1.82 9.01
CA ARG A 140 10.64 1.63 9.49
C ARG A 140 11.40 0.91 8.38
N LYS A 141 11.75 -0.36 8.57
CA LYS A 141 12.14 -1.25 7.46
C LYS A 141 10.95 -1.65 6.59
N PHE A 142 9.78 -1.77 7.22
CA PHE A 142 8.51 -2.01 6.56
C PHE A 142 7.43 -1.09 7.13
N VAL A 143 6.31 -0.95 6.42
CA VAL A 143 5.15 -0.20 6.94
C VAL A 143 4.69 -0.82 8.25
N PHE A 144 4.44 0.01 9.26
CA PHE A 144 3.95 -0.46 10.55
C PHE A 144 2.75 0.33 11.06
N ALA A 145 2.48 1.50 10.48
CA ALA A 145 1.25 2.23 10.69
C ALA A 145 0.76 2.93 9.43
N GLU A 146 -0.53 3.25 9.41
CA GLU A 146 -1.16 4.12 8.42
C GLU A 146 -2.08 5.10 9.13
N LEU A 147 -1.94 6.39 8.84
CA LEU A 147 -2.82 7.45 9.31
C LEU A 147 -3.83 7.79 8.20
N LYS A 148 -5.11 7.86 8.54
CA LYS A 148 -6.17 8.18 7.58
C LYS A 148 -7.21 9.11 8.20
N PRO A 149 -7.64 10.19 7.53
CA PRO A 149 -8.78 10.96 7.99
C PRO A 149 -10.04 10.09 7.96
N ALA A 150 -10.78 10.10 9.05
CA ALA A 150 -12.03 9.40 9.20
C ALA A 150 -13.12 10.35 9.70
N ARG A 151 -14.37 9.89 9.72
CA ARG A 151 -15.45 10.65 10.34
C ARG A 151 -15.19 10.76 11.84
N GLY A 152 -15.08 11.99 12.33
CA GLY A 152 -14.91 12.27 13.76
C GLY A 152 -13.48 12.16 14.28
N GLY A 153 -12.46 12.00 13.42
CA GLY A 153 -11.07 11.91 13.89
C GLY A 153 -10.08 11.40 12.85
N VAL A 154 -8.87 11.07 13.31
CA VAL A 154 -7.85 10.39 12.53
C VAL A 154 -7.83 8.91 12.92
N GLU A 155 -8.04 8.02 11.95
CA GLU A 155 -7.88 6.59 12.17
C GLU A 155 -6.41 6.21 12.05
N VAL A 156 -5.86 5.67 13.13
CA VAL A 156 -4.50 5.13 13.22
C VAL A 156 -4.59 3.62 13.06
N GLN A 157 -4.10 3.11 11.94
CA GLN A 157 -4.04 1.67 11.69
C GLN A 157 -2.64 1.15 11.99
N LEU A 158 -2.52 0.02 12.69
CA LEU A 158 -1.27 -0.44 13.30
C LEU A 158 -0.97 -1.92 13.00
N ALA A 159 0.32 -2.22 12.87
CA ALA A 159 0.85 -3.57 12.75
C ALA A 159 1.06 -4.22 14.13
N LEU A 160 -0.02 -4.73 14.74
CA LEU A 160 0.02 -5.33 16.08
C LEU A 160 -0.15 -6.86 16.09
N GLY A 161 -0.20 -7.50 14.93
CA GLY A 161 -0.24 -8.97 14.80
C GLY A 161 -1.35 -9.63 15.63
N ALA A 162 -0.93 -10.48 16.58
CA ALA A 162 -1.82 -11.25 17.45
C ALA A 162 -2.35 -10.50 18.69
N THR A 163 -2.04 -9.20 18.82
CA THR A 163 -2.56 -8.38 19.93
C THR A 163 -4.08 -8.51 20.03
N PRO A 164 -4.67 -8.71 21.22
CA PRO A 164 -6.12 -8.76 21.39
C PRO A 164 -6.78 -7.44 21.01
N ALA A 165 -7.89 -7.53 20.27
CA ALA A 165 -8.72 -6.37 20.00
C ALA A 165 -9.70 -6.14 21.17
N GLY A 166 -10.07 -4.88 21.38
CA GLY A 166 -11.04 -4.44 22.37
C GLY A 166 -11.98 -3.37 21.82
N LYS A 167 -12.60 -2.60 22.72
CA LYS A 167 -13.54 -1.53 22.35
C LYS A 167 -12.83 -0.38 21.61
N ARG A 168 -11.67 0.05 22.13
CA ARG A 168 -10.86 1.15 21.57
C ARG A 168 -9.99 0.68 20.40
N LEU A 169 -9.16 -0.34 20.63
CA LEU A 169 -8.34 -0.98 19.61
C LEU A 169 -9.14 -2.06 18.86
N ARG A 170 -9.61 -1.75 17.66
CA ARG A 170 -10.45 -2.65 16.86
C ARG A 170 -9.61 -3.42 15.85
N LYS A 171 -10.13 -4.52 15.30
CA LYS A 171 -9.54 -5.12 14.10
C LYS A 171 -9.72 -4.19 12.90
N ALA A 172 -8.64 -3.97 12.16
CA ALA A 172 -8.69 -3.21 10.92
C ALA A 172 -9.42 -4.01 9.84
N LYS A 173 -10.16 -3.33 8.97
CA LYS A 173 -10.82 -3.94 7.81
C LYS A 173 -9.80 -4.09 6.68
N ARG A 174 -8.94 -5.09 6.76
CA ARG A 174 -7.87 -5.38 5.79
C ARG A 174 -7.96 -6.81 5.28
N MET A 175 -7.16 -7.14 4.26
CA MET A 175 -7.02 -8.54 3.84
C MET A 175 -6.38 -9.36 4.96
N ALA A 176 -6.69 -10.65 5.01
CA ALA A 176 -6.27 -11.53 6.11
C ALA A 176 -4.74 -11.65 6.28
N ASP A 177 -3.96 -11.30 5.25
CA ASP A 177 -2.49 -11.35 5.24
C ASP A 177 -1.83 -9.96 5.31
N ASP A 178 -2.62 -8.90 5.49
CA ASP A 178 -2.10 -7.56 5.71
C ASP A 178 -1.42 -7.48 7.10
N ARG A 179 -0.26 -6.81 7.15
CA ARG A 179 0.44 -6.62 8.44
C ARG A 179 -0.27 -5.59 9.31
N ILE A 180 -0.98 -4.65 8.70
CA ILE A 180 -1.83 -3.70 9.38
C ILE A 180 -3.10 -4.44 9.81
N THR A 181 -3.20 -4.70 11.11
CA THR A 181 -4.17 -5.65 11.68
C THR A 181 -5.19 -4.97 12.59
N HIS A 182 -4.86 -3.80 13.12
CA HIS A 182 -5.67 -3.09 14.08
C HIS A 182 -5.87 -1.64 13.69
N ALA A 183 -6.93 -1.04 14.20
CA ALA A 183 -7.26 0.36 13.99
C ALA A 183 -7.80 0.97 15.28
N VAL A 184 -7.40 2.20 15.56
CA VAL A 184 -7.93 3.04 16.63
C VAL A 184 -8.32 4.38 16.04
N LEU A 185 -9.49 4.88 16.42
CA LEU A 185 -9.92 6.23 16.04
C LEU A 185 -9.44 7.19 17.13
N VAL A 186 -8.70 8.22 16.74
CA VAL A 186 -8.25 9.30 17.61
C VAL A 186 -9.05 10.54 17.22
N ASP A 187 -9.89 11.01 18.12
CA ASP A 187 -10.85 12.11 17.89
C ASP A 187 -10.44 13.42 18.58
N HIS A 188 -9.53 13.37 19.56
CA HIS A 188 -8.97 14.53 20.24
C HIS A 188 -7.54 14.25 20.77
N GLU A 189 -6.83 15.28 21.21
CA GLU A 189 -5.42 15.17 21.62
C GLU A 189 -5.21 14.33 22.88
N ASP A 190 -6.11 14.38 23.87
CA ASP A 190 -5.98 13.58 25.10
C ASP A 190 -6.12 12.06 24.84
N ALA A 191 -6.74 11.67 23.72
CA ALA A 191 -6.76 10.29 23.26
C ALA A 191 -5.38 9.81 22.77
N ILE A 192 -4.37 10.69 22.71
CA ILE A 192 -2.94 10.34 22.58
C ILE A 192 -2.36 10.15 23.98
N ASP A 193 -2.84 9.11 24.66
CA ASP A 193 -2.46 8.74 26.02
C ASP A 193 -1.36 7.65 26.03
N ALA A 194 -1.00 7.18 27.23
CA ALA A 194 -0.01 6.13 27.40
C ALA A 194 -0.42 4.80 26.73
N GLU A 195 -1.72 4.49 26.71
CA GLU A 195 -2.22 3.28 26.06
C GLU A 195 -1.98 3.31 24.55
N LEU A 196 -2.32 4.43 23.89
CA LEU A 196 -2.03 4.59 22.46
C LEU A 196 -0.52 4.51 22.19
N ARG A 197 0.30 5.25 22.96
CA ARG A 197 1.77 5.25 22.79
C ARG A 197 2.38 3.85 22.91
N ASN A 198 1.88 3.03 23.83
CA ASN A 198 2.33 1.64 23.96
C ASN A 198 2.04 0.82 22.69
N TRP A 199 0.88 1.02 22.05
CA TRP A 199 0.59 0.39 20.76
C TRP A 199 1.46 0.93 19.63
N LEU A 200 1.75 2.24 19.60
CA LEU A 200 2.66 2.82 18.61
C LEU A 200 4.06 2.19 18.71
N ALA A 201 4.59 2.06 19.93
CA ALA A 201 5.88 1.42 20.19
C ALA A 201 5.89 -0.06 19.78
N ALA A 202 4.84 -0.83 20.14
CA ALA A 202 4.73 -2.23 19.73
C ALA A 202 4.65 -2.39 18.21
N ALA A 203 3.95 -1.50 17.51
CA ALA A 203 3.90 -1.49 16.05
C ALA A 203 5.27 -1.14 15.45
N TYR A 204 6.01 -0.18 16.03
CA TYR A 204 7.36 0.20 15.60
C TYR A 204 8.35 -0.97 15.68
N ASP A 205 8.30 -1.78 16.75
CA ASP A 205 9.09 -3.00 16.86
C ASP A 205 8.74 -4.02 15.76
N ALA A 206 7.45 -4.16 15.45
CA ALA A 206 6.99 -5.00 14.34
C ALA A 206 7.45 -4.45 12.98
N GLY A 207 7.67 -3.14 12.85
CA GLY A 207 8.18 -2.47 11.65
C GLY A 207 9.61 -2.83 11.27
N ALA A 208 10.42 -3.30 12.22
CA ALA A 208 11.79 -3.78 11.95
C ALA A 208 11.83 -5.20 11.36
N LYS A 209 10.80 -6.00 11.66
CA LYS A 209 10.77 -7.44 11.35
C LYS A 209 9.96 -7.71 10.09
N ARG A 210 10.40 -8.70 9.31
CA ARG A 210 9.54 -9.29 8.29
C ARG A 210 8.50 -10.10 9.04
N VAL A 211 7.22 -9.84 8.81
CA VAL A 211 6.17 -10.67 9.40
C VAL A 211 6.25 -12.03 8.73
N GLU A 212 6.62 -13.06 9.51
CA GLU A 212 6.45 -14.44 9.09
C GLU A 212 4.96 -14.71 8.98
N ARG A 213 4.49 -14.91 7.75
CA ARG A 213 3.12 -15.31 7.51
C ARG A 213 3.01 -16.75 7.98
N SER A 214 2.12 -17.02 8.93
CA SER A 214 1.84 -18.38 9.40
C SER A 214 1.67 -19.32 8.20
N ALA A 215 2.14 -20.55 8.31
CA ALA A 215 1.89 -21.58 7.30
C ALA A 215 0.47 -22.17 7.41
N ASP A 216 -0.24 -21.86 8.49
CA ASP A 216 -1.53 -22.47 8.80
C ASP A 216 -2.65 -21.70 8.11
N PHE A 217 -3.30 -22.38 7.18
CA PHE A 217 -4.55 -21.95 6.56
C PHE A 217 -5.37 -23.20 6.28
N GLU A 218 -6.66 -23.14 6.59
CA GLU A 218 -7.55 -24.26 6.32
C GLU A 218 -7.91 -24.29 4.83
N VAL A 219 -7.58 -25.40 4.18
CA VAL A 219 -7.96 -25.63 2.79
C VAL A 219 -9.47 -25.92 2.76
N PRO A 220 -10.28 -25.15 2.00
CA PRO A 220 -11.71 -25.40 1.88
C PRO A 220 -11.97 -26.84 1.45
N MET A 221 -12.94 -27.50 2.10
CA MET A 221 -13.23 -28.93 1.87
C MET A 221 -13.45 -29.24 0.38
N GLU A 222 -14.11 -28.34 -0.37
CA GLU A 222 -14.34 -28.49 -1.81
C GLU A 222 -13.03 -28.52 -2.62
N LEU A 223 -12.07 -27.66 -2.29
CA LEU A 223 -10.75 -27.65 -2.92
C LEU A 223 -9.97 -28.92 -2.56
N ALA A 224 -10.00 -29.33 -1.30
CA ALA A 224 -9.36 -30.57 -0.85
C ALA A 224 -9.94 -31.81 -1.56
N ALA A 225 -11.26 -31.87 -1.72
CA ALA A 225 -11.94 -32.94 -2.46
C ALA A 225 -11.56 -32.94 -3.95
N GLY A 226 -11.44 -31.75 -4.57
CA GLY A 226 -10.99 -31.61 -5.95
C GLY A 226 -9.54 -32.06 -6.16
N LEU A 227 -8.63 -31.70 -5.24
CA LEU A 227 -7.23 -32.12 -5.28
C LEU A 227 -7.09 -33.64 -5.15
N LYS A 228 -7.91 -34.30 -4.32
CA LYS A 228 -7.94 -35.76 -4.24
C LYS A 228 -8.34 -36.43 -5.57
N ARG A 229 -9.17 -35.77 -6.38
CA ARG A 229 -9.66 -36.28 -7.67
C ARG A 229 -8.70 -36.03 -8.84
N SER A 230 -7.70 -35.15 -8.68
CA SER A 230 -6.75 -34.78 -9.73
C SER A 230 -5.30 -34.91 -9.26
N LYS A 231 -4.62 -35.98 -9.66
CA LYS A 231 -3.20 -36.22 -9.33
C LYS A 231 -2.29 -35.09 -9.80
N THR A 232 -2.55 -34.53 -10.98
CA THR A 232 -1.75 -33.43 -11.54
C THR A 232 -1.93 -32.15 -10.74
N ALA A 233 -3.17 -31.79 -10.38
CA ALA A 233 -3.42 -30.62 -9.55
C ALA A 233 -2.83 -30.79 -8.14
N ALA A 234 -2.94 -31.99 -7.56
CA ALA A 234 -2.34 -32.31 -6.26
C ALA A 234 -0.81 -32.19 -6.28
N LYS A 235 -0.14 -32.65 -7.34
CA LYS A 235 1.31 -32.49 -7.50
C LYS A 235 1.69 -31.01 -7.53
N THR A 236 1.08 -30.23 -8.43
CA THR A 236 1.34 -28.77 -8.52
C THR A 236 1.06 -28.07 -7.19
N TRP A 237 -0.01 -28.46 -6.49
CA TRP A 237 -0.35 -27.94 -5.18
C TRP A 237 0.74 -28.23 -4.14
N SER A 238 1.25 -29.46 -4.08
CA SER A 238 2.34 -29.82 -3.15
C SER A 238 3.65 -29.07 -3.41
N GLU A 239 3.89 -28.65 -4.66
CA GLU A 239 5.05 -27.83 -5.03
C GLU A 239 4.81 -26.32 -4.84
N CYS A 240 3.59 -25.90 -4.53
CA CYS A 240 3.29 -24.51 -4.20
C CYS A 240 3.82 -24.20 -2.80
N THR A 241 4.50 -23.06 -2.66
CA THR A 241 4.84 -22.53 -1.33
C THR A 241 3.56 -22.25 -0.52
N PRO A 242 3.62 -22.21 0.83
CA PRO A 242 2.45 -21.85 1.65
C PRO A 242 1.80 -20.53 1.23
N ALA A 243 2.58 -19.55 0.76
CA ALA A 243 2.07 -18.29 0.23
C ALA A 243 1.25 -18.46 -1.06
N MET A 244 1.69 -19.33 -1.97
CA MET A 244 0.95 -19.64 -3.20
C MET A 244 -0.34 -20.39 -2.91
N GLN A 245 -0.29 -21.40 -2.04
CA GLN A 245 -1.47 -22.16 -1.62
C GLN A 245 -2.51 -21.26 -0.93
N ARG A 246 -2.06 -20.39 -0.02
CA ARG A 246 -2.91 -19.40 0.65
C ARG A 246 -3.59 -18.46 -0.34
N ALA A 247 -2.90 -18.01 -1.39
CA ALA A 247 -3.52 -17.15 -2.41
C ALA A 247 -4.74 -17.80 -3.10
N PHE A 248 -4.66 -19.12 -3.38
CA PHE A 248 -5.82 -19.87 -3.88
C PHE A 248 -6.93 -19.95 -2.84
N VAL A 249 -6.60 -20.29 -1.60
CA VAL A 249 -7.58 -20.41 -0.50
C VAL A 249 -8.29 -19.08 -0.24
N THR A 250 -7.56 -17.99 -0.09
CA THR A 250 -8.13 -16.66 0.14
C THR A 250 -9.02 -16.24 -1.02
N TRP A 251 -8.60 -16.48 -2.26
CA TRP A 251 -9.43 -16.16 -3.42
C TRP A 251 -10.73 -16.96 -3.43
N ILE A 252 -10.71 -18.25 -3.06
CA ILE A 252 -11.93 -19.06 -2.98
C ILE A 252 -12.83 -18.58 -1.82
N SER A 253 -12.26 -18.38 -0.64
CA SER A 253 -13.00 -18.04 0.60
C SER A 253 -13.58 -16.63 0.59
N ASP A 254 -12.99 -15.69 -0.16
CA ASP A 254 -13.51 -14.34 -0.33
C ASP A 254 -14.84 -14.30 -1.12
N ALA A 255 -15.18 -15.38 -1.85
CA ALA A 255 -16.47 -15.49 -2.52
C ALA A 255 -17.61 -15.74 -1.52
N ARG A 256 -18.47 -14.73 -1.33
CA ARG A 256 -19.66 -14.79 -0.47
C ARG A 256 -20.77 -15.67 -1.02
N GLN A 257 -20.95 -15.71 -2.34
CA GLN A 257 -21.94 -16.57 -3.00
C GLN A 257 -21.37 -17.96 -3.27
N GLU A 258 -22.14 -19.00 -2.94
CA GLU A 258 -21.75 -20.41 -3.12
C GLU A 258 -21.42 -20.74 -4.58
N GLU A 259 -22.22 -20.24 -5.53
CA GLU A 259 -21.99 -20.46 -6.96
C GLU A 259 -20.67 -19.86 -7.44
N THR A 260 -20.32 -18.67 -6.93
CA THR A 260 -19.03 -18.04 -7.23
C THR A 260 -17.88 -18.83 -6.61
N ARG A 261 -18.07 -19.38 -5.41
CA ARG A 261 -17.08 -20.22 -4.73
C ARG A 261 -16.79 -21.49 -5.54
N LYS A 262 -17.85 -22.19 -5.99
CA LYS A 262 -17.72 -23.39 -6.85
C LYS A 262 -16.94 -23.10 -8.13
N LYS A 263 -17.24 -21.99 -8.80
CA LYS A 263 -16.50 -21.53 -9.99
C LYS A 263 -15.01 -21.28 -9.67
N ARG A 264 -14.71 -20.57 -8.57
CA ARG A 264 -13.31 -20.33 -8.14
C ARG A 264 -12.57 -21.63 -7.80
N VAL A 265 -13.24 -22.61 -7.19
CA VAL A 265 -12.67 -23.95 -6.94
C VAL A 265 -12.34 -24.65 -8.26
N ALA A 266 -13.30 -24.70 -9.20
CA ALA A 266 -13.10 -25.32 -10.51
C ALA A 266 -11.94 -24.67 -11.28
N THR A 267 -11.91 -23.34 -11.36
CA THR A 267 -10.81 -22.60 -12.00
C THR A 267 -9.47 -22.86 -11.31
N SER A 268 -9.45 -22.94 -9.98
CA SER A 268 -8.21 -23.23 -9.23
C SER A 268 -7.67 -24.61 -9.57
N LEU A 269 -8.52 -25.63 -9.63
CA LEU A 269 -8.14 -27.00 -9.97
C LEU A 269 -7.65 -27.11 -11.42
N GLU A 270 -8.32 -26.45 -12.36
CA GLU A 270 -7.90 -26.40 -13.77
C GLU A 270 -6.50 -25.78 -13.91
N ARG A 271 -6.27 -24.65 -13.25
CA ARG A 271 -4.97 -23.95 -13.29
C ARG A 271 -3.87 -24.79 -12.65
N LEU A 272 -4.13 -25.41 -11.50
CA LEU A 272 -3.18 -26.31 -10.85
C LEU A 272 -2.90 -27.55 -11.71
N ALA A 273 -3.90 -28.11 -12.38
CA ALA A 273 -3.71 -29.20 -13.34
C ALA A 273 -2.86 -28.76 -14.55
N ALA A 274 -2.97 -27.49 -14.97
CA ALA A 274 -2.12 -26.89 -15.99
C ALA A 274 -0.72 -26.46 -15.48
N GLY A 275 -0.34 -26.81 -14.25
CA GLY A 275 0.96 -26.45 -13.66
C GLY A 275 1.09 -24.98 -13.23
N LYS A 276 -0.01 -24.20 -13.26
CA LYS A 276 0.01 -22.78 -12.92
C LYS A 276 -0.11 -22.59 -11.41
N LYS A 277 0.93 -22.00 -10.80
CA LYS A 277 1.02 -21.73 -9.34
C LYS A 277 0.43 -20.37 -8.92
N LYS A 278 -0.53 -19.83 -9.70
CA LYS A 278 -1.17 -18.52 -9.48
C LYS A 278 -2.65 -18.57 -9.86
N THR A 279 -3.46 -17.78 -9.15
CA THR A 279 -4.92 -17.69 -9.29
C THR A 279 -5.40 -17.01 -10.58
N TYR A 280 -4.60 -16.11 -11.16
CA TYR A 280 -4.87 -15.40 -12.40
C TYR A 280 -3.63 -15.30 -13.30
#